data_AF-A0A8S2V4K5-F1
#
_entry.id   AF-A0A8S2V4K5-F1
#
_cell.length_a   1.000
_cell.length_b   1.000
_cell.length_c   1.000
_cell.angle_alpha   90.00
_cell.angle_beta   90.00
_cell.angle_gamma   90.00
#
_symmetry.space_group_name_H-M   'P 1'
#
loop_
_entity.id
_entity.type
_entity.pdbx_description
1 polymer ?
#
loop_
_entity_poly.entity_id
_entity_poly.type
_entity_poly.pdbx_seq_one_letter_code
_entity_poly.pdbx_strand_id
1 'polypeptide(L)'
;TCQQAFDYLRQLLIQAPIVAYPQFDKPFVLQLDASDVGLSAILAQKLIDEDGVQREHVIGYASRTLSSSERNFSATERECLAIVYGCNHFRPYLEGV
;
A
#
# COMPACT_ATOMS: atom_id res chain seq x y z
N THR A 1 -29.07 -7.42 1.33
CA THR A 1 -28.87 -7.75 -0.11
C THR A 1 -27.40 -7.52 -0.49
N CYS A 2 -26.86 -8.13 -1.55
CA CYS A 2 -25.46 -7.93 -1.97
C CYS A 2 -25.11 -6.44 -2.17
N GLN A 3 -26.06 -5.63 -2.65
CA GLN A 3 -25.90 -4.19 -2.82
C GLN A 3 -25.61 -3.47 -1.50
N GLN A 4 -26.33 -3.79 -0.42
CA GLN A 4 -26.10 -3.18 0.89
C GLN A 4 -24.71 -3.53 1.47
N ALA A 5 -24.24 -4.76 1.26
CA ALA A 5 -22.90 -5.16 1.69
C ALA A 5 -21.80 -4.43 0.90
N PHE A 6 -22.00 -4.26 -0.42
CA PHE A 6 -21.11 -3.47 -1.26
C PHE A 6 -21.08 -2.00 -0.85
N ASP A 7 -22.25 -1.39 -0.64
CA ASP A 7 -22.35 0.02 -0.22
C ASP A 7 -21.76 0.24 1.17
N TYR A 8 -21.90 -0.73 2.08
CA TYR A 8 -21.25 -0.70 3.39
C TYR A 8 -19.72 -0.75 3.29
N LEU A 9 -19.17 -1.67 2.50
CA LEU A 9 -17.72 -1.74 2.26
C LEU A 9 -17.21 -0.47 1.58
N ARG A 10 -17.95 0.06 0.61
CA ARG A 10 -17.64 1.32 -0.04
C ARG A 10 -17.65 2.48 0.96
N GLN A 11 -18.63 2.53 1.87
CA GLN A 11 -18.67 3.52 2.93
C GLN A 11 -17.49 3.39 3.89
N LEU A 12 -17.10 2.18 4.29
CA LEU A 12 -15.91 1.95 5.12
C LEU A 12 -14.61 2.31 4.39
N LEU A 13 -14.54 2.16 3.06
CA LEU A 13 -13.38 2.61 2.28
C LEU A 13 -13.30 4.14 2.17
N ILE A 14 -14.43 4.84 2.28
CA ILE A 14 -14.51 6.31 2.24
C ILE A 14 -14.43 6.90 3.67
N GLN A 15 -14.90 6.17 4.67
CA GLN A 15 -14.72 6.45 6.09
C GLN A 15 -13.38 5.86 6.54
N ALA A 16 -12.32 6.65 6.39
CA ALA A 16 -11.06 6.55 7.14
C ALA A 16 -10.61 5.12 7.55
N PRO A 17 -9.47 4.67 7.02
CA PRO A 17 -8.25 5.04 7.73
C PRO A 17 -7.70 6.29 7.06
N ILE A 18 -7.70 7.39 7.81
CA ILE A 18 -7.13 8.66 7.37
C ILE A 18 -5.67 8.34 7.05
N VAL A 19 -5.35 8.38 5.77
CA VAL A 19 -3.98 8.35 5.31
C VAL A 19 -3.21 9.42 6.09
N ALA A 20 -2.21 9.01 6.85
CA ALA A 20 -1.49 9.90 7.73
C ALA A 20 -0.53 10.80 6.94
N TYR A 21 -0.29 11.99 7.47
CA TYR A 21 0.71 12.87 6.90
C TYR A 21 2.12 12.27 7.11
N PRO A 22 2.96 12.21 6.08
CA PRO A 22 4.30 11.63 6.18
C PRO A 22 5.18 12.44 7.13
N GLN A 23 5.83 11.76 8.08
CA GLN A 23 6.82 12.32 8.99
C GLN A 23 8.23 11.96 8.50
N PHE A 24 8.88 12.84 7.74
CA PHE A 24 10.17 12.56 7.09
C PHE A 24 11.34 12.32 8.05
N ASP A 25 11.17 12.61 9.34
CA ASP A 25 12.11 12.29 10.42
C ASP A 25 12.06 10.81 10.84
N LYS A 26 11.06 10.05 10.39
CA LYS A 26 10.86 8.64 10.76
C LYS A 26 11.03 7.70 9.56
N PRO A 27 11.50 6.46 9.81
CA PRO A 27 11.67 5.49 8.75
C PRO A 27 10.31 5.09 8.15
N PHE A 28 10.26 5.06 6.82
CA PHE A 28 9.14 4.50 6.09
C PHE A 28 9.21 2.97 6.06
N VAL A 29 8.05 2.34 6.06
CA VAL A 29 7.86 0.90 5.89
C VAL A 29 7.09 0.70 4.60
N LEU A 30 7.72 0.04 3.63
CA LEU A 30 7.09 -0.34 2.38
C LEU A 30 6.63 -1.79 2.47
N GLN A 31 5.33 -2.01 2.52
CA GLN A 31 4.70 -3.33 2.43
C GLN A 31 4.25 -3.57 0.99
N LEU A 32 4.41 -4.80 0.54
CA LEU A 32 4.22 -5.19 -0.85
C LEU A 32 3.52 -6.54 -0.88
N ASP A 33 2.67 -6.72 -1.88
CA ASP A 33 2.01 -7.99 -2.12
C ASP A 33 1.78 -8.18 -3.63
N ALA A 34 1.96 -9.40 -4.09
CA ALA A 34 1.76 -9.77 -5.48
C ALA A 34 0.77 -10.94 -5.59
N SER A 35 -0.22 -10.76 -6.45
CA SER A 35 -1.21 -11.79 -6.78
C SER A 35 -1.08 -12.24 -8.24
N ASP A 36 -1.89 -13.21 -8.65
CA ASP A 36 -1.98 -13.64 -10.06
C ASP A 36 -2.56 -12.58 -10.99
N VAL A 37 -3.19 -11.54 -10.42
CA VAL A 37 -3.95 -10.55 -11.18
C VAL A 37 -3.32 -9.15 -11.08
N GLY A 38 -2.67 -8.83 -9.97
CA GLY A 38 -2.19 -7.48 -9.70
C GLY A 38 -1.10 -7.42 -8.64
N LEU A 39 -0.46 -6.27 -8.60
CA LEU A 39 0.54 -5.89 -7.61
C LEU A 39 -0.04 -4.82 -6.71
N SER A 40 0.37 -4.83 -5.45
CA SER A 40 0.06 -3.79 -4.50
C SER A 40 1.28 -3.38 -3.68
N ALA A 41 1.27 -2.13 -3.26
CA ALA A 41 2.29 -1.50 -2.45
C ALA A 41 1.63 -0.54 -1.46
N ILE A 42 2.04 -0.60 -0.20
CA ILE A 42 1.53 0.22 0.89
C ILE A 42 2.73 0.91 1.53
N LEU A 43 2.71 2.23 1.54
CA LEU A 43 3.68 3.03 2.27
C LEU A 43 3.09 3.35 3.64
N ALA A 44 3.76 2.93 4.70
CA ALA A 44 3.33 3.15 6.08
C ALA A 44 4.48 3.69 6.95
N GLN A 45 4.14 4.24 8.10
CA GLN A 45 5.08 4.65 9.13
C GLN A 45 4.60 4.17 10.49
N LYS A 46 5.56 3.78 11.34
CA LYS A 46 5.26 3.46 12.74
C LYS A 46 5.26 4.74 13.56
N LEU A 47 4.08 5.28 13.85
CA LEU A 47 3.91 6.51 14.63
C LEU A 47 3.36 6.18 16.01
N ILE A 48 3.57 7.09 16.96
CA ILE A 48 2.98 7.01 18.30
C ILE A 48 1.71 7.84 18.26
N ASP A 49 0.59 7.21 18.58
CA ASP A 49 -0.71 7.85 18.66
C ASP A 49 -0.86 8.71 19.92
N GLU A 50 -1.95 9.49 20.00
CA GLU A 50 -2.26 10.34 21.15
C GLU A 50 -2.36 9.57 22.49
N ASP A 51 -2.68 8.27 22.43
CA ASP A 51 -2.72 7.36 23.57
C ASP A 51 -1.35 6.77 23.94
N GLY A 52 -0.28 7.19 23.27
CA GLY A 52 1.09 6.74 23.52
C GLY A 52 1.43 5.37 22.93
N VAL A 53 0.52 4.79 22.13
CA VAL A 53 0.72 3.47 21.51
C VAL A 53 1.35 3.61 20.13
N GLN A 54 2.38 2.82 19.83
CA GLN A 54 2.97 2.80 18.51
C GLN A 54 2.12 1.95 17.55
N ARG A 55 1.59 2.56 16.50
CA ARG A 55 0.78 1.89 15.45
C ARG A 55 1.35 2.17 14.07
N GLU A 56 1.03 1.30 13.11
CA GLU A 56 1.34 1.53 11.70
C GLU A 56 0.26 2.43 11.07
N HIS A 57 0.68 3.60 10.61
CA HIS A 57 -0.16 4.54 9.89
C HIS A 57 0.18 4.49 8.41
N VAL A 58 -0.83 4.25 7.59
CA VAL A 58 -0.64 4.23 6.14
C VAL A 58 -0.58 5.66 5.61
N ILE A 59 0.41 5.94 4.77
CA ILE A 59 0.65 7.21 4.06
C ILE A 59 0.22 7.12 2.60
N GLY A 60 0.18 5.92 2.04
CA GLY A 60 -0.27 5.76 0.66
C GLY A 60 -0.50 4.32 0.30
N TYR A 61 -1.45 4.12 -0.60
CA TYR A 61 -1.72 2.86 -1.26
C TYR A 61 -1.45 3.02 -2.75
N ALA A 62 -0.79 2.04 -3.34
CA ALA A 62 -0.56 1.97 -4.77
C ALA A 62 -0.86 0.55 -5.24
N SER A 63 -1.64 0.41 -6.30
CA SER A 63 -1.90 -0.90 -6.90
C SER A 63 -2.04 -0.79 -8.40
N ARG A 64 -1.67 -1.85 -9.11
CA ARG A 64 -1.87 -1.95 -10.55
C ARG A 64 -2.15 -3.40 -10.96
N THR A 65 -2.90 -3.56 -12.04
CA THR A 65 -3.12 -4.86 -12.68
C THR A 65 -1.89 -5.29 -13.46
N LEU A 66 -1.59 -6.59 -13.46
CA LEU A 66 -0.52 -7.18 -14.27
C LEU A 66 -0.89 -7.18 -15.75
N SER A 67 0.07 -6.83 -16.60
CA SER A 67 -0.02 -7.02 -18.05
C SER A 67 0.01 -8.50 -18.43
N SER A 68 -0.43 -8.83 -19.65
CA SER A 68 -0.47 -10.22 -20.13
C SER A 68 0.88 -10.94 -20.06
N SER A 69 1.98 -10.21 -20.26
CA SER A 69 3.34 -10.76 -20.13
C SER A 69 3.73 -11.00 -18.67
N GLU A 70 3.44 -10.04 -17.78
CA GLU A 70 3.80 -10.14 -16.36
C GLU A 70 2.99 -11.21 -15.61
N ARG A 71 1.81 -11.60 -16.12
CA ARG A 71 1.03 -12.72 -15.57
C ARG A 71 1.69 -14.09 -15.75
N ASN A 72 2.60 -14.21 -16.71
CA ASN A 72 3.33 -15.47 -16.94
C ASN A 72 4.53 -15.62 -15.99
N PHE A 73 4.83 -14.62 -15.17
CA PHE A 73 5.90 -14.67 -14.19
C PHE A 73 5.55 -15.62 -13.04
N SER A 74 6.57 -16.31 -12.54
CA SER A 74 6.50 -17.10 -11.32
C SER A 74 6.12 -16.20 -10.12
N ALA A 75 5.65 -16.82 -9.03
CA ALA A 75 5.31 -16.07 -7.82
C ALA A 75 6.48 -15.21 -7.34
N THR A 76 7.70 -15.75 -7.30
CA THR A 76 8.90 -15.02 -6.88
C THR A 76 9.22 -13.84 -7.78
N GLU A 77 9.08 -13.98 -9.10
CA GLU A 77 9.30 -12.87 -10.05
C GLU A 77 8.25 -11.76 -9.87
N ARG A 78 7.00 -12.13 -9.56
CA ARG A 78 5.93 -11.16 -9.28
C ARG A 78 6.15 -10.42 -7.97
N GLU A 79 6.64 -11.09 -6.93
CA GLU A 79 7.06 -10.43 -5.68
C GLU A 79 8.20 -9.44 -5.93
N CYS A 80 9.22 -9.84 -6.70
CA CYS A 80 10.30 -8.93 -7.11
C CYS A 80 9.77 -7.73 -7.91
N LEU A 81 8.80 -7.96 -8.80
CA LEU A 81 8.16 -6.89 -9.56
C LEU A 81 7.35 -5.96 -8.66
N ALA A 82 6.69 -6.46 -7.62
CA ALA A 82 6.02 -5.65 -6.61
C ALA A 82 7.02 -4.73 -5.90
N ILE A 83 8.21 -5.25 -5.53
CA ILE A 83 9.29 -4.44 -4.93
C ILE A 83 9.70 -3.30 -5.86
N VAL A 84 10.03 -3.61 -7.11
CA VAL A 84 10.44 -2.59 -8.08
C VAL A 84 9.32 -1.57 -8.30
N TYR A 85 8.07 -2.03 -8.40
CA TYR A 85 6.91 -1.17 -8.56
C TYR A 85 6.71 -0.23 -7.37
N GLY A 86 6.71 -0.75 -6.14
CA GLY A 86 6.51 0.03 -4.93
C GLY A 86 7.62 1.05 -4.71
N CYS A 87 8.88 0.65 -4.91
CA CYS A 87 10.02 1.57 -4.80
C CYS A 87 9.95 2.70 -5.83
N ASN A 88 9.59 2.39 -7.09
CA ASN A 88 9.45 3.41 -8.12
C ASN A 88 8.25 4.34 -7.88
N HIS A 89 7.14 3.80 -7.40
CA HIS A 89 5.92 4.59 -7.15
C HIS A 89 6.12 5.53 -5.95
N PHE A 90 6.70 5.03 -4.85
CA PHE A 90 6.96 5.81 -3.64
C PHE A 90 8.36 6.42 -3.59
N ARG A 91 9.07 6.45 -4.73
CA ARG A 91 10.41 7.03 -4.86
C ARG A 91 10.55 8.41 -4.21
N PRO A 92 9.60 9.36 -4.38
CA PRO A 92 9.70 10.68 -3.75
C PRO A 92 9.73 10.66 -2.22
N TYR A 93 9.16 9.62 -1.60
CA TYR A 93 9.17 9.44 -0.15
C TYR A 93 10.39 8.67 0.35
N LEU A 94 10.85 7.68 -0.43
CA LEU A 94 11.92 6.77 -0.03
C LEU A 94 13.32 7.35 -0.24
N GLU A 95 13.56 8.04 -1.35
CA GLU A 95 14.88 8.58 -1.68
C GLU A 95 15.11 9.97 -1.06
N GLY A 96 14.05 10.66 -0.65
CA GLY A 96 14.12 12.09 -0.33
C GLY A 96 14.39 12.91 -1.60
N VAL A 97 14.16 14.23 -1.53
CA VAL A 97 14.49 15.16 -2.63
C VAL A 97 15.96 15.56 -2.56
#